data_AF-A0ABD3LFQ3-F1
#
_entry.id   AF-A0ABD3LFQ3-F1
#
_cell.length_a   1.000
_cell.length_b   1.000
_cell.length_c   1.000
_cell.angle_alpha   90.00
_cell.angle_beta   90.00
_cell.angle_gamma   90.00
#
_symmetry.space_group_name_H-M   'P 1'
#
loop_
_entity.id
_entity.type
_entity.pdbx_description
1 polymer ?
#
loop_
_entity_poly.entity_id
_entity_poly.type
_entity_poly.pdbx_seq_one_letter_code
_entity_poly.pdbx_strand_id
1 'polypeptide(L)'
;MAGRLFSKSKFRFFASSLLRNVNPSPLRGSSLLLKPRAQFLEQCAAMDASWVRRYHDGRPRGPLWRGKKLIGKEALFVISGLRRFKDDEEKLQKFIKTHVLRLLKMDLIAVLSELERQEEVSLAAKVFGVIQKQDWYKPDVFLYKDLIIALARCKKMDEAMQLWEAMRKEELFPDSQTYTEVIRGFLRYGSPADAMNIYEDMKLSPDPPDELPFRIMLKGLIPHPLLRNRVKQDFEELFPERHVYDPPEEIFGVH
;
A
#
# COMPACT_ATOMS: atom_id res chain seq x y z
N MET A 1 -61.22 13.72 -8.96
CA MET A 1 -62.22 12.97 -9.77
C MET A 1 -61.91 13.27 -11.23
N ALA A 2 -61.74 12.36 -12.19
CA ALA A 2 -62.05 10.95 -12.31
C ALA A 2 -60.91 10.24 -13.08
N GLY A 3 -60.74 8.94 -12.85
CA GLY A 3 -59.76 8.11 -13.54
C GLY A 3 -60.32 7.38 -14.78
N ARG A 4 -59.40 6.69 -15.48
CA ARG A 4 -59.51 5.40 -16.23
C ARG A 4 -58.19 5.26 -17.04
N LEU A 5 -57.25 4.37 -16.72
CA LEU A 5 -57.18 2.90 -16.82
C LEU A 5 -56.81 2.34 -18.22
N PHE A 6 -55.69 1.60 -18.21
CA PHE A 6 -55.21 0.48 -19.04
C PHE A 6 -54.94 0.64 -20.55
N SER A 7 -53.74 0.21 -20.98
CA SER A 7 -53.57 -1.10 -21.67
C SER A 7 -52.09 -1.47 -21.90
N LYS A 8 -51.77 -2.75 -21.67
CA LYS A 8 -50.50 -3.42 -22.01
C LYS A 8 -50.53 -3.85 -23.48
N SER A 9 -49.39 -3.82 -24.17
CA SER A 9 -49.14 -4.81 -25.23
C SER A 9 -47.65 -4.95 -25.55
N LYS A 10 -47.14 -6.17 -25.36
CA LYS A 10 -45.93 -6.71 -25.97
C LYS A 10 -46.30 -7.21 -27.36
N PHE A 11 -45.45 -6.99 -28.35
CA PHE A 11 -45.29 -7.93 -29.46
C PHE A 11 -43.81 -8.11 -29.81
N ARG A 12 -43.36 -9.36 -29.69
CA ARG A 12 -42.23 -9.97 -30.41
C ARG A 12 -42.69 -10.37 -31.81
N PHE A 13 -41.74 -10.52 -32.74
CA PHE A 13 -41.65 -11.48 -33.86
C PHE A 13 -40.65 -10.90 -34.90
N PHE A 14 -39.75 -11.60 -35.60
CA PHE A 14 -39.48 -13.01 -35.93
C PHE A 14 -37.97 -13.15 -36.29
N ALA A 15 -37.28 -14.21 -35.83
CA ALA A 15 -36.69 -15.33 -36.63
C ALA A 15 -35.65 -14.92 -37.71
N SER A 16 -34.37 -15.32 -37.64
CA SER A 16 -33.74 -16.66 -37.65
C SER A 16 -33.73 -17.39 -39.00
N SER A 17 -32.54 -17.65 -39.54
CA SER A 17 -32.18 -18.87 -40.28
C SER A 17 -30.66 -18.86 -40.58
N LEU A 18 -29.85 -19.77 -40.00
CA LEU A 18 -29.50 -21.14 -40.45
C LEU A 18 -28.15 -21.11 -41.21
N LEU A 19 -27.03 -21.54 -40.61
CA LEU A 19 -26.50 -22.90 -40.40
C LEU A 19 -25.53 -23.39 -41.50
N ARG A 20 -24.58 -24.22 -41.05
CA ARG A 20 -23.66 -25.16 -41.76
C ARG A 20 -22.28 -24.59 -42.12
N ASN A 21 -21.16 -25.28 -41.90
CA ASN A 21 -20.92 -26.69 -41.56
C ASN A 21 -19.53 -26.89 -40.90
N VAL A 22 -19.45 -27.92 -40.07
CA VAL A 22 -18.27 -28.48 -39.38
C VAL A 22 -17.57 -29.49 -40.31
N ASN A 23 -16.26 -29.78 -40.09
CA ASN A 23 -15.59 -31.11 -39.94
C ASN A 23 -14.11 -31.16 -40.44
N PRO A 24 -13.28 -32.16 -40.05
CA PRO A 24 -12.11 -31.94 -39.17
C PRO A 24 -10.75 -32.41 -39.75
N SER A 25 -9.68 -32.28 -38.95
CA SER A 25 -8.24 -32.56 -39.17
C SER A 25 -7.84 -34.00 -39.58
N PRO A 26 -6.56 -34.20 -39.98
CA PRO A 26 -5.78 -35.33 -39.44
C PRO A 26 -4.33 -34.99 -39.01
N LEU A 27 -3.87 -35.72 -38.00
CA LEU A 27 -2.50 -35.77 -37.45
C LEU A 27 -1.58 -36.71 -38.26
N ARG A 28 -0.30 -36.34 -38.42
CA ARG A 28 0.92 -37.16 -38.64
C ARG A 28 2.11 -36.19 -38.60
N GLY A 29 3.30 -36.46 -38.08
CA GLY A 29 3.95 -37.60 -37.45
C GLY A 29 5.42 -37.18 -37.28
N SER A 30 6.01 -37.55 -36.15
CA SER A 30 7.41 -37.42 -35.68
C SER A 30 8.54 -37.21 -36.72
N SER A 31 9.46 -36.29 -36.43
CA SER A 31 10.91 -36.54 -36.55
C SER A 31 11.70 -35.67 -35.58
N LEU A 32 12.35 -36.34 -34.62
CA LEU A 32 13.39 -35.79 -33.76
C LEU A 32 14.60 -35.45 -34.64
N LEU A 33 14.96 -34.17 -34.72
CA LEU A 33 16.26 -33.75 -35.24
C LEU A 33 16.99 -32.97 -34.16
N LEU A 34 17.82 -33.70 -33.41
CA LEU A 34 18.98 -33.16 -32.73
C LEU A 34 19.85 -32.45 -33.77
N LYS A 35 20.04 -31.14 -33.60
CA LYS A 35 21.09 -30.38 -34.29
C LYS A 35 22.13 -29.87 -33.29
N PRO A 36 23.40 -29.78 -33.72
CA PRO A 36 24.54 -29.87 -32.82
C PRO A 36 24.93 -28.53 -32.18
N ARG A 37 25.52 -28.68 -30.99
CA ARG A 37 26.21 -27.67 -30.19
C ARG A 37 27.49 -27.21 -30.90
N ALA A 38 27.46 -26.05 -31.55
CA ALA A 38 28.61 -25.14 -31.71
C ALA A 38 28.22 -23.95 -32.59
N GLN A 39 28.06 -22.78 -31.97
CA GLN A 39 28.25 -21.42 -32.49
C GLN A 39 27.38 -20.49 -31.64
N PHE A 40 27.94 -19.91 -30.58
CA PHE A 40 27.53 -18.62 -30.02
C PHE A 40 28.56 -18.23 -28.94
N LEU A 41 29.83 -18.13 -29.36
CA LEU A 41 30.84 -17.32 -28.67
C LEU A 41 30.76 -15.93 -29.29
N GLU A 42 29.69 -15.22 -28.98
CA GLU A 42 29.54 -13.78 -29.21
C GLU A 42 28.31 -13.32 -28.44
N GLN A 43 28.46 -13.16 -27.12
CA GLN A 43 27.59 -12.33 -26.27
C GLN A 43 28.16 -12.22 -24.85
N CYS A 44 29.45 -11.88 -24.75
CA CYS A 44 30.02 -11.29 -23.54
C CYS A 44 30.07 -9.77 -23.71
N ALA A 45 28.91 -9.09 -23.74
CA ALA A 45 28.77 -7.64 -23.57
C ALA A 45 27.31 -7.19 -23.73
N ALA A 46 26.43 -7.57 -22.81
CA ALA A 46 25.16 -6.87 -22.54
C ALA A 46 24.41 -7.59 -21.40
N MET A 47 24.87 -7.42 -20.16
CA MET A 47 24.03 -7.69 -18.99
C MET A 47 23.97 -6.43 -18.16
N ASP A 48 23.31 -5.43 -18.72
CA ASP A 48 22.94 -4.21 -18.01
C ASP A 48 21.48 -4.33 -17.56
N ALA A 49 21.28 -4.17 -16.25
CA ALA A 49 20.04 -3.78 -15.57
C ALA A 49 18.71 -4.42 -16.05
N SER A 50 18.45 -5.70 -15.73
CA SER A 50 17.09 -6.25 -15.89
C SER A 50 16.66 -7.24 -14.80
N TRP A 51 16.80 -6.86 -13.52
CA TRP A 51 16.09 -7.57 -12.43
C TRP A 51 15.45 -6.62 -11.39
N VAL A 52 15.05 -5.42 -11.81
CA VAL A 52 14.06 -4.66 -11.04
C VAL A 52 12.69 -5.20 -11.45
N ARG A 53 12.12 -6.11 -10.65
CA ARG A 53 10.66 -6.32 -10.67
C ARG A 53 10.00 -5.04 -10.16
N ARG A 54 9.82 -4.07 -11.07
CA ARG A 54 8.93 -2.93 -10.86
C ARG A 54 7.51 -3.47 -10.92
N TYR A 55 6.97 -3.92 -9.79
CA TYR A 55 5.52 -3.79 -9.58
C TYR A 55 5.21 -2.34 -9.23
N HIS A 56 5.48 -1.44 -10.18
CA HIS A 56 4.65 -0.28 -10.40
C HIS A 56 3.74 -0.69 -11.53
N ASP A 57 2.49 -1.04 -11.23
CA ASP A 57 1.48 -1.09 -12.27
C ASP A 57 1.27 0.35 -12.73
N GLY A 58 1.99 0.76 -13.78
CA GLY A 58 1.90 2.08 -14.41
C GLY A 58 0.54 2.39 -15.03
N ARG A 59 -0.56 1.91 -14.43
CA ARG A 59 -1.91 2.33 -14.76
C ARG A 59 -2.08 3.76 -14.25
N PRO A 60 -2.66 4.67 -15.05
CA PRO A 60 -3.09 5.96 -14.56
C PRO A 60 -3.99 5.72 -13.35
N ARG A 61 -3.57 6.15 -12.16
CA ARG A 61 -4.44 6.09 -10.98
C ARG A 61 -5.67 6.92 -11.34
N GLY A 62 -6.81 6.23 -11.49
CA GLY A 62 -8.00 6.76 -12.16
C GLY A 62 -8.52 8.05 -11.53
N PRO A 63 -9.44 8.74 -12.22
CA PRO A 63 -9.95 10.03 -11.75
C PRO A 63 -10.64 9.93 -10.38
N LEU A 64 -10.54 11.01 -9.59
CA LEU A 64 -10.97 11.14 -8.18
C LEU A 64 -12.40 10.63 -7.88
N TRP A 65 -13.29 10.59 -8.88
CA TRP A 65 -14.69 10.15 -8.76
C TRP A 65 -14.92 8.64 -8.97
N ARG A 66 -13.88 7.84 -9.26
CA ARG A 66 -13.99 6.38 -9.44
C ARG A 66 -13.59 5.55 -8.21
N GLY A 67 -13.52 6.17 -7.03
CA GLY A 67 -13.33 5.48 -5.75
C GLY A 67 -14.66 5.27 -5.00
N LYS A 68 -14.71 4.24 -4.13
CA LYS A 68 -15.80 4.06 -3.14
C LYS A 68 -15.91 5.20 -2.12
N LYS A 69 -14.91 6.09 -2.03
CA LYS A 69 -14.82 7.23 -1.10
C LYS A 69 -15.19 8.51 -1.86
N LEU A 70 -16.38 9.06 -1.61
CA LEU A 70 -16.85 10.28 -2.27
C LEU A 70 -16.12 11.48 -1.67
N ILE A 71 -15.30 12.18 -2.46
CA ILE A 71 -14.63 13.42 -2.01
C ILE A 71 -15.56 14.61 -2.29
N GLY A 72 -15.79 15.44 -1.27
CA GLY A 72 -16.62 16.64 -1.37
C GLY A 72 -16.01 17.69 -2.32
N LYS A 73 -16.85 18.57 -2.87
CA LYS A 73 -16.39 19.67 -3.76
C LYS A 73 -15.41 20.61 -3.03
N GLU A 74 -15.64 20.86 -1.75
CA GLU A 74 -14.76 21.70 -0.93
C GLU A 74 -13.40 21.03 -0.69
N ALA A 75 -13.40 19.73 -0.36
CA ALA A 75 -12.17 18.95 -0.25
C ALA A 75 -11.38 18.97 -1.57
N LEU A 76 -12.03 18.78 -2.73
CA LEU A 76 -11.38 18.85 -4.04
C LEU A 76 -10.75 20.22 -4.33
N PHE A 77 -11.46 21.30 -4.00
CA PHE A 77 -10.96 22.66 -4.13
C PHE A 77 -9.71 22.86 -3.26
N VAL A 78 -9.75 22.39 -2.00
CA VAL A 78 -8.62 22.47 -1.08
C VAL A 78 -7.42 21.66 -1.56
N ILE A 79 -7.60 20.40 -1.98
CA ILE A 79 -6.51 19.56 -2.50
C ILE A 79 -5.82 20.25 -3.68
N SER A 80 -6.62 20.80 -4.60
CA SER A 80 -6.10 21.51 -5.78
C SER A 80 -5.35 22.78 -5.39
N GLY A 81 -5.88 23.55 -4.43
CA GLY A 81 -5.24 24.77 -3.94
C GLY A 81 -3.94 24.51 -3.18
N LEU A 82 -3.93 23.52 -2.28
CA LEU A 82 -2.73 23.10 -1.54
C LEU A 82 -1.61 22.69 -2.49
N ARG A 83 -1.91 21.91 -3.53
CA ARG A 83 -0.93 21.51 -4.54
C ARG A 83 -0.45 22.67 -5.39
N ARG A 84 -1.34 23.62 -5.72
CA ARG A 84 -0.98 24.81 -6.50
C ARG A 84 0.00 25.72 -5.78
N PHE A 85 -0.12 25.85 -4.46
CA PHE A 85 0.72 26.73 -3.66
C PHE A 85 1.85 26.01 -2.92
N LYS A 86 2.17 24.75 -3.26
CA LYS A 86 3.14 23.95 -2.50
C LYS A 86 4.54 24.59 -2.41
N ASP A 87 4.94 25.31 -3.45
CA ASP A 87 6.27 25.93 -3.57
C ASP A 87 6.31 27.36 -3.00
N ASP A 88 5.15 27.96 -2.68
CA ASP A 88 5.02 29.31 -2.14
C ASP A 88 4.45 29.26 -0.72
N GLU A 89 5.35 29.26 0.27
CA GLU A 89 4.98 29.05 1.67
C GLU A 89 4.04 30.16 2.19
N GLU A 90 4.22 31.41 1.78
CA GLU A 90 3.35 32.51 2.23
C GLU A 90 1.92 32.35 1.70
N LYS A 91 1.77 32.07 0.40
CA LYS A 91 0.46 31.80 -0.20
C LYS A 91 -0.16 30.54 0.37
N LEU A 92 0.64 29.50 0.62
CA LEU A 92 0.17 28.25 1.22
C LEU A 92 -0.38 28.47 2.63
N GLN A 93 0.35 29.16 3.49
CA GLN A 93 -0.09 29.47 4.85
C GLN A 93 -1.36 30.32 4.86
N LYS A 94 -1.44 31.32 3.97
CA LYS A 94 -2.66 32.11 3.78
C LYS A 94 -3.82 31.24 3.32
N PHE A 95 -3.61 30.35 2.34
CA PHE A 95 -4.63 29.44 1.84
C PHE A 95 -5.13 28.46 2.91
N ILE A 96 -4.22 27.91 3.74
CA ILE A 96 -4.57 27.04 4.86
C ILE A 96 -5.48 27.78 5.85
N LYS A 97 -5.10 28.99 6.25
CA LYS A 97 -5.90 29.80 7.20
C LYS A 97 -7.28 30.16 6.65
N THR A 98 -7.39 30.50 5.37
CA THR A 98 -8.66 30.94 4.77
C THR A 98 -9.58 29.77 4.40
N HIS A 99 -9.01 28.70 3.83
CA HIS A 99 -9.82 27.63 3.24
C HIS A 99 -9.79 26.33 4.01
N VAL A 100 -8.65 25.91 4.56
CA VAL A 100 -8.52 24.59 5.23
C VAL A 100 -9.12 24.61 6.64
N LEU A 101 -8.92 25.68 7.41
CA LEU A 101 -9.42 25.77 8.79
C LEU A 101 -10.95 25.72 8.91
N ARG A 102 -11.68 26.08 7.85
CA ARG A 102 -13.14 26.09 7.83
C ARG A 102 -13.75 24.77 7.32
N LEU A 103 -12.93 23.78 6.94
CA LEU A 103 -13.45 22.50 6.45
C LEU A 103 -14.09 21.71 7.59
N LEU A 104 -15.13 20.95 7.24
CA LEU A 104 -15.74 19.98 8.14
C LEU A 104 -14.81 18.78 8.36
N LYS A 105 -15.01 18.07 9.48
CA LYS A 105 -14.25 16.85 9.84
C LYS A 105 -14.11 15.87 8.68
N MET A 106 -15.21 15.56 7.99
CA MET A 106 -15.22 14.61 6.88
C MET A 106 -14.35 15.06 5.71
N ASP A 107 -14.41 16.35 5.36
CA ASP A 107 -13.62 16.91 4.27
C ASP A 107 -12.14 17.01 4.65
N LEU A 108 -11.80 17.40 5.88
CA LEU A 108 -10.41 17.43 6.36
C LEU A 108 -9.75 16.04 6.32
N ILE A 109 -10.44 15.01 6.81
CA ILE A 109 -9.96 13.62 6.74
C ILE A 109 -9.85 13.16 5.28
N ALA A 110 -10.80 13.52 4.42
CA ALA A 110 -10.74 13.19 3.00
C ALA A 110 -9.56 13.86 2.29
N VAL A 111 -9.28 15.14 2.59
CA VAL A 111 -8.10 15.86 2.09
C VAL A 111 -6.82 15.16 2.54
N LEU A 112 -6.69 14.84 3.83
CA LEU A 112 -5.51 14.15 4.36
C LEU A 112 -5.28 12.80 3.65
N SER A 113 -6.29 11.94 3.62
CA SER A 113 -6.20 10.63 2.94
C SER A 113 -5.83 10.76 1.47
N GLU A 114 -6.30 11.80 0.78
CA GLU A 114 -6.01 12.00 -0.63
C GLU A 114 -4.57 12.51 -0.86
N LEU A 115 -4.05 13.36 0.03
CA LEU A 115 -2.65 13.80 -0.01
C LEU A 115 -1.70 12.63 0.28
N GLU A 116 -2.01 11.79 1.26
CA GLU A 116 -1.28 10.55 1.57
C GLU A 116 -1.28 9.60 0.37
N ARG A 117 -2.45 9.41 -0.26
CA ARG A 117 -2.59 8.58 -1.47
C ARG A 117 -1.76 9.11 -2.64
N GLN A 118 -1.61 10.42 -2.75
CA GLN A 118 -0.80 11.10 -3.76
C GLN A 118 0.68 11.20 -3.38
N GLU A 119 1.08 10.72 -2.20
CA GLU A 119 2.45 10.80 -1.68
C GLU A 119 2.97 12.25 -1.51
N GLU A 120 2.05 13.23 -1.40
CA GLU A 120 2.37 14.63 -1.10
C GLU A 120 2.52 14.83 0.42
N VAL A 121 3.47 14.10 1.01
CA VAL A 121 3.61 13.94 2.47
C VAL A 121 3.92 15.23 3.21
N SER A 122 4.63 16.18 2.59
CA SER A 122 4.90 17.50 3.19
C SER A 122 3.61 18.31 3.40
N LEU A 123 2.66 18.21 2.46
CA LEU A 123 1.34 18.84 2.60
C LEU A 123 0.46 18.05 3.57
N ALA A 124 0.51 16.72 3.52
CA ALA A 124 -0.22 15.85 4.43
C ALA A 124 0.14 16.14 5.90
N ALA A 125 1.42 16.27 6.22
CA ALA A 125 1.89 16.63 7.56
C ALA A 125 1.35 18.00 8.03
N LYS A 126 1.29 19.01 7.13
CA LYS A 126 0.68 20.31 7.46
C LYS A 126 -0.81 20.20 7.74
N VAL A 127 -1.55 19.42 6.93
CA VAL A 127 -2.98 19.17 7.14
C VAL A 127 -3.22 18.38 8.42
N PHE A 128 -2.36 17.40 8.73
CA PHE A 128 -2.40 16.66 9.99
C PHE A 128 -2.21 17.58 11.19
N GLY A 129 -1.25 18.50 11.15
CA GLY A 129 -1.08 19.53 12.18
C GLY A 129 -2.25 20.51 12.28
N VAL A 130 -3.04 20.70 11.22
CA VAL A 130 -4.32 21.43 11.30
C VAL A 130 -5.39 20.59 11.99
N ILE A 131 -5.47 19.29 11.68
CA ILE A 131 -6.41 18.35 12.29
C ILE A 131 -6.17 18.25 13.80
N GLN A 132 -4.92 18.14 14.25
CA GLN A 132 -4.57 18.08 15.68
C GLN A 132 -5.04 19.30 16.48
N LYS A 133 -5.26 20.44 15.83
CA LYS A 133 -5.71 21.70 16.45
C LYS A 133 -7.24 21.88 16.43
N GLN A 134 -7.99 20.95 15.86
CA GLN A 134 -9.45 21.04 15.79
C GLN A 134 -10.10 20.59 17.09
N ASP A 135 -11.19 21.25 17.49
CA ASP A 135 -11.92 20.93 18.73
C ASP A 135 -12.48 19.50 18.75
N TRP A 136 -12.80 18.94 17.58
CA TRP A 136 -13.34 17.59 17.44
C TRP A 136 -12.27 16.50 17.38
N TYR A 137 -10.98 16.88 17.37
CA TYR A 137 -9.88 15.93 17.24
C TYR A 137 -9.80 15.01 18.45
N LYS A 138 -9.61 13.73 18.16
CA LYS A 138 -9.25 12.71 19.13
C LYS A 138 -8.09 11.92 18.51
N PRO A 139 -7.00 11.69 19.26
CA PRO A 139 -5.94 10.78 18.85
C PRO A 139 -6.51 9.46 18.32
N ASP A 140 -6.11 9.08 17.11
CA ASP A 140 -6.60 7.88 16.42
C ASP A 140 -5.42 7.19 15.74
N VAL A 141 -5.21 5.92 16.09
CA VAL A 141 -4.17 5.05 15.54
C VAL A 141 -4.20 5.05 14.01
N PHE A 142 -5.39 5.03 13.39
CA PHE A 142 -5.51 4.95 11.94
C PHE A 142 -4.98 6.21 11.23
N LEU A 143 -5.19 7.39 11.82
CA LEU A 143 -4.68 8.65 11.25
C LEU A 143 -3.15 8.71 11.28
N TYR A 144 -2.53 8.24 12.38
CA TYR A 144 -1.07 8.15 12.47
C TYR A 144 -0.52 7.09 11.51
N LYS A 145 -1.11 5.90 11.52
CA LYS A 145 -0.71 4.76 10.69
C LYS A 145 -0.63 5.13 9.20
N ASP A 146 -1.70 5.70 8.65
CA ASP A 146 -1.77 5.99 7.20
C ASP A 146 -0.69 7.01 6.80
N LEU A 147 -0.46 8.04 7.62
CA LEU A 147 0.57 9.05 7.40
C LEU A 147 1.99 8.48 7.55
N ILE A 148 2.24 7.63 8.56
CA ILE A 148 3.53 6.94 8.76
C ILE A 148 3.86 6.06 7.56
N ILE A 149 2.89 5.27 7.07
CA ILE A 149 3.07 4.44 5.88
C ILE A 149 3.34 5.32 4.64
N ALA A 150 2.63 6.45 4.49
CA ALA A 150 2.87 7.38 3.39
C ALA A 150 4.28 8.00 3.43
N LEU A 151 4.77 8.38 4.61
CA LEU A 151 6.14 8.87 4.80
C LEU A 151 7.18 7.79 4.51
N ALA A 152 6.92 6.56 4.96
CA ALA A 152 7.79 5.42 4.67
C ALA A 152 7.91 5.19 3.15
N ARG A 153 6.79 5.27 2.41
CA ARG A 153 6.78 5.18 0.93
C ARG A 153 7.65 6.24 0.27
N CYS A 154 7.67 7.44 0.85
CA CYS A 154 8.47 8.57 0.38
C CYS A 154 9.92 8.55 0.88
N LYS A 155 10.36 7.46 1.54
CA LYS A 155 11.69 7.30 2.14
C LYS A 155 12.03 8.34 3.21
N LYS A 156 11.01 8.94 3.84
CA LYS A 156 11.18 9.90 4.94
C LYS A 156 11.11 9.21 6.30
N MET A 157 12.10 8.37 6.59
CA MET A 157 12.08 7.49 7.77
C MET A 157 12.13 8.28 9.09
N ASP A 158 12.93 9.34 9.15
CA ASP A 158 13.04 10.17 10.35
C ASP A 158 11.70 10.81 10.74
N GLU A 159 11.01 11.40 9.75
CA GLU A 159 9.67 11.98 9.95
C GLU A 159 8.65 10.88 10.34
N ALA A 160 8.74 9.69 9.73
CA ALA A 160 7.87 8.56 10.04
C ALA A 160 8.07 8.06 11.49
N MET A 161 9.31 7.94 11.95
CA MET A 161 9.62 7.55 13.34
C MET A 161 9.24 8.64 14.35
N GLN A 162 9.37 9.92 14.00
CA GLN A 162 8.88 11.01 14.85
C GLN A 162 7.36 10.93 15.08
N LEU A 163 6.59 10.60 14.03
CA LEU A 163 5.15 10.38 14.18
C LEU A 163 4.82 9.12 14.96
N TRP A 164 5.60 8.05 14.79
CA TRP A 164 5.45 6.84 15.61
C TRP A 164 5.64 7.15 17.10
N GLU A 165 6.69 7.88 17.44
CA GLU A 165 6.94 8.32 18.82
C GLU A 165 5.88 9.30 19.34
N ALA A 166 5.35 10.18 18.49
CA ALA A 166 4.23 11.05 18.85
C ALA A 166 2.97 10.24 19.20
N MET A 167 2.65 9.22 18.41
CA MET A 167 1.54 8.30 18.67
C MET A 167 1.71 7.58 20.02
N ARG A 168 2.92 7.12 20.33
CA ARG A 168 3.24 6.50 21.64
C ARG A 168 3.07 7.46 22.81
N LYS A 169 3.48 8.72 22.65
CA LYS A 169 3.31 9.76 23.69
C LYS A 169 1.86 10.12 23.96
N GLU A 170 0.99 9.92 22.97
CA GLU A 170 -0.46 10.03 23.14
C GLU A 170 -1.09 8.75 23.73
N GLU A 171 -0.26 7.81 24.21
CA GLU A 171 -0.68 6.54 24.82
C GLU A 171 -1.61 5.70 23.93
N LEU A 172 -1.42 5.83 22.61
CA LEU A 172 -2.14 5.04 21.62
C LEU A 172 -1.46 3.68 21.45
N PHE A 173 -2.22 2.61 21.67
CA PHE A 173 -1.77 1.23 21.45
C PHE A 173 -2.26 0.74 20.09
N PRO A 174 -1.35 0.49 19.13
CA PRO A 174 -1.72 -0.06 17.84
C PRO A 174 -2.21 -1.51 17.96
N ASP A 175 -3.13 -1.90 17.07
CA ASP A 175 -3.48 -3.31 16.91
C ASP A 175 -2.35 -4.07 16.19
N SER A 176 -2.35 -5.39 16.34
CA SER A 176 -1.38 -6.28 15.69
C SER A 176 -1.33 -6.08 14.16
N GLN A 177 -2.47 -5.79 13.53
CA GLN A 177 -2.53 -5.48 12.10
C GLN A 177 -1.78 -4.17 11.76
N THR A 178 -1.89 -3.15 12.60
CA THR A 178 -1.18 -1.87 12.40
C THR A 178 0.32 -2.05 12.57
N TYR A 179 0.77 -2.75 13.61
CA TYR A 179 2.18 -3.12 13.74
C TYR A 179 2.70 -3.85 12.50
N THR A 180 1.95 -4.86 12.04
CA THR A 180 2.24 -5.64 10.84
C THR A 180 2.44 -4.75 9.59
N GLU A 181 1.52 -3.80 9.36
CA GLU A 181 1.56 -2.93 8.19
C GLU A 181 2.68 -1.89 8.26
N VAL A 182 2.91 -1.30 9.42
CA VAL A 182 3.98 -0.32 9.63
C VAL A 182 5.35 -0.99 9.50
N ILE A 183 5.59 -2.11 10.18
CA ILE A 183 6.81 -2.92 10.07
C ILE A 183 7.09 -3.29 8.60
N ARG A 184 6.06 -3.76 7.88
CA ARG A 184 6.17 -4.06 6.44
C ARG A 184 6.58 -2.84 5.63
N GLY A 185 6.06 -1.66 5.97
CA GLY A 185 6.45 -0.39 5.38
C GLY A 185 7.95 -0.12 5.54
N PHE A 186 8.44 -0.10 6.78
CA PHE A 186 9.85 0.18 7.07
C PHE A 186 10.81 -0.84 6.44
N LEU A 187 10.51 -2.14 6.52
CA LEU A 187 11.31 -3.19 5.87
C LEU A 187 11.36 -3.02 4.35
N ARG A 188 10.23 -2.66 3.71
CA ARG A 188 10.15 -2.51 2.25
C ARG A 188 10.92 -1.30 1.74
N TYR A 189 10.92 -0.20 2.49
CA TYR A 189 11.51 1.07 2.04
C TYR A 189 12.93 1.31 2.56
N GLY A 190 13.48 0.39 3.36
CA GLY A 190 14.92 0.24 3.58
C GLY A 190 15.42 0.65 4.96
N SER A 191 14.57 0.68 5.99
CA SER A 191 15.03 0.90 7.37
C SER A 191 14.72 -0.31 8.26
N PRO A 192 15.57 -1.36 8.23
CA PRO A 192 15.38 -2.56 9.06
C PRO A 192 15.62 -2.28 10.55
N ALA A 193 16.44 -1.27 10.88
CA ALA A 193 16.66 -0.85 12.26
C ALA A 193 15.38 -0.24 12.87
N ASP A 194 14.72 0.66 12.16
CA ASP A 194 13.45 1.25 12.60
C ASP A 194 12.34 0.20 12.69
N ALA A 195 12.30 -0.74 11.72
CA ALA A 195 11.39 -1.87 11.79
C ALA A 195 11.59 -2.72 13.06
N MET A 196 12.85 -2.89 13.49
CA MET A 196 13.17 -3.60 14.73
C MET A 196 12.72 -2.83 15.97
N ASN A 197 12.86 -1.50 15.99
CA ASN A 197 12.36 -0.66 17.09
C ASN A 197 10.85 -0.81 17.27
N ILE A 198 10.11 -0.76 16.16
CA ILE A 198 8.64 -0.93 16.15
C ILE A 198 8.25 -2.36 16.55
N TYR A 199 9.05 -3.36 16.17
CA TYR A 199 8.85 -4.74 16.60
C TYR A 199 9.06 -4.93 18.11
N GLU A 200 10.05 -4.27 18.71
CA GLU A 200 10.22 -4.30 20.17
C GLU A 200 9.05 -3.58 20.87
N ASP A 201 8.56 -2.47 20.32
CA ASP A 201 7.36 -1.81 20.84
C ASP A 201 6.13 -2.72 20.79
N MET A 202 5.99 -3.54 19.74
CA MET A 202 4.94 -4.56 19.64
C MET A 202 5.04 -5.60 20.75
N LYS A 203 6.25 -6.05 21.10
CA LYS A 203 6.46 -7.02 22.20
C LYS A 203 6.13 -6.43 23.57
N LEU A 204 6.26 -5.11 23.72
CA LEU A 204 5.89 -4.37 24.93
C LEU A 204 4.41 -3.97 24.97
N SER A 205 3.66 -4.25 23.89
CA SER A 205 2.22 -3.97 23.83
C SER A 205 1.45 -4.77 24.90
N PRO A 206 0.35 -4.23 25.44
CA PRO A 206 -0.52 -4.97 26.36
C PRO A 206 -1.11 -6.24 25.73
N ASP A 207 -1.33 -6.21 24.42
CA ASP A 207 -1.88 -7.33 23.66
C ASP A 207 -0.79 -8.32 23.27
N PRO A 208 -1.03 -9.63 23.39
CA PRO A 208 -0.06 -10.64 22.97
C PRO A 208 0.21 -10.50 21.46
N PRO A 209 1.47 -10.57 21.03
CA PRO A 209 1.80 -10.37 19.62
C PRO A 209 1.29 -11.54 18.78
N ASP A 210 0.79 -11.26 17.58
CA ASP A 210 0.39 -12.32 16.64
C ASP A 210 1.59 -12.89 15.88
N GLU A 211 1.39 -14.06 15.26
CA GLU A 211 2.40 -14.71 14.41
C GLU A 211 2.72 -13.94 13.11
N LEU A 212 1.76 -13.18 12.57
CA LEU A 212 1.91 -12.51 11.27
C LEU A 212 3.06 -11.48 11.25
N PRO A 213 3.21 -10.56 12.24
CA PRO A 213 4.37 -9.69 12.36
C PRO A 213 5.72 -10.41 12.28
N PHE A 214 5.90 -11.53 12.99
CA PHE A 214 7.17 -12.29 12.98
C PHE A 214 7.48 -12.85 11.60
N ARG A 215 6.48 -13.43 10.92
CA ARG A 215 6.65 -13.93 9.54
C ARG A 215 7.11 -12.83 8.58
N ILE A 216 6.61 -11.60 8.76
CA ILE A 216 7.04 -10.44 7.97
C ILE A 216 8.46 -10.03 8.30
N MET A 217 8.82 -9.97 9.58
CA MET A 217 10.18 -9.66 10.03
C MET A 217 11.18 -10.67 9.48
N LEU A 218 10.93 -11.97 9.65
CA LEU A 218 11.82 -13.04 9.17
C LEU A 218 12.01 -13.04 7.66
N LYS A 219 10.98 -12.65 6.91
CA LYS A 219 11.05 -12.48 5.46
C LYS A 219 11.80 -11.20 5.05
N GLY A 220 11.56 -10.09 5.74
CA GLY A 220 12.19 -8.80 5.41
C GLY A 220 13.66 -8.72 5.84
N LEU A 221 14.04 -9.48 6.87
CA LEU A 221 15.40 -9.52 7.42
C LEU A 221 16.29 -10.61 6.81
N ILE A 222 15.90 -11.21 5.68
CA ILE A 222 16.78 -12.15 4.94
C ILE A 222 18.18 -11.54 4.68
N PRO A 223 18.32 -10.25 4.30
CA PRO A 223 19.64 -9.63 4.14
C PRO A 223 20.40 -9.36 5.46
N HIS A 224 19.73 -9.49 6.61
CA HIS A 224 20.24 -9.13 7.94
C HIS A 224 20.14 -10.33 8.91
N PRO A 225 21.02 -11.35 8.75
CA PRO A 225 20.89 -12.63 9.47
C PRO A 225 20.94 -12.48 10.99
N LEU A 226 21.73 -11.53 11.52
CA LEU A 226 21.80 -11.29 12.96
C LEU A 226 20.46 -10.85 13.56
N LEU A 227 19.77 -9.91 12.89
CA LEU A 227 18.45 -9.45 13.33
C LEU A 227 17.40 -10.55 13.12
N ARG A 228 17.49 -11.28 12.01
CA ARG A 228 16.60 -12.39 11.69
C ARG A 228 16.65 -13.50 12.75
N ASN A 229 17.86 -13.87 13.19
CA ASN A 229 18.04 -14.91 14.20
C ASN A 229 17.45 -14.52 15.55
N ARG A 230 17.59 -13.25 15.96
CA ARG A 230 16.93 -12.73 17.16
C ARG A 230 15.42 -12.86 17.09
N VAL A 231 14.81 -12.43 15.98
CA VAL A 231 13.35 -12.56 15.78
C VAL A 231 12.91 -14.03 15.74
N LYS A 232 13.74 -14.92 15.20
CA LYS A 232 13.48 -16.35 15.15
C LYS A 232 13.46 -16.95 16.56
N GLN A 233 14.45 -16.61 17.38
CA GLN A 233 14.51 -17.02 18.78
C GLN A 233 13.30 -16.49 19.56
N ASP A 234 12.98 -15.20 19.42
CA ASP A 234 11.81 -14.59 20.05
C ASP A 234 10.51 -15.32 19.66
N PHE A 235 10.39 -15.76 18.40
CA PHE A 235 9.22 -16.52 17.95
C PHE A 235 9.13 -17.91 18.58
N GLU A 236 10.24 -18.64 18.64
CA GLU A 236 10.30 -19.98 19.25
C GLU A 236 10.00 -19.94 20.75
N GLU A 237 10.46 -18.89 21.44
CA GLU A 237 10.16 -18.64 22.86
C GLU A 237 8.68 -18.34 23.11
N LEU A 238 8.06 -17.53 22.24
CA LEU A 238 6.66 -17.13 22.38
C LEU A 238 5.66 -18.17 21.87
N PHE A 239 6.04 -18.99 20.88
CA PHE A 239 5.18 -19.99 20.25
C PHE A 239 5.86 -21.37 20.20
N PRO A 240 6.10 -22.03 21.35
CA PRO A 240 6.86 -23.28 21.41
C PRO A 240 6.20 -24.44 20.62
N GLU A 241 4.88 -24.38 20.43
CA GLU A 241 4.13 -25.38 19.65
C GLU A 241 4.17 -25.14 18.13
N ARG A 242 4.67 -23.97 17.69
CA ARG A 242 4.70 -23.58 16.27
C ARG A 242 6.14 -23.42 15.81
N HIS A 243 6.51 -24.13 14.74
CA HIS A 243 7.83 -24.00 14.14
C HIS A 243 7.75 -23.13 12.87
N VAL A 244 8.58 -22.09 12.77
CA VAL A 244 8.70 -21.30 11.54
C VAL A 244 9.41 -22.12 10.48
N TYR A 245 8.79 -22.30 9.31
CA TYR A 245 9.47 -22.91 8.18
C TYR A 245 10.67 -22.04 7.74
N ASP A 246 11.88 -22.54 8.00
CA ASP A 246 13.15 -21.92 7.64
C ASP A 246 13.85 -22.79 6.59
N PRO A 247 13.65 -22.51 5.28
CA PRO A 247 14.28 -23.31 4.24
C PRO A 247 15.81 -23.15 4.31
N PRO A 248 16.59 -24.24 4.15
CA PRO A 248 18.03 -24.20 4.27
C PRO A 248 18.65 -23.16 3.32
N GLU A 249 19.67 -22.45 3.82
CA GLU A 249 20.34 -21.30 3.17
C GLU A 249 20.83 -21.63 1.75
N GLU A 250 21.11 -22.90 1.47
CA GLU A 250 21.52 -23.46 0.17
C GLU A 250 20.55 -23.15 -0.99
N ILE A 251 19.26 -22.89 -0.69
CA ILE A 251 18.25 -22.60 -1.72
C ILE A 251 18.37 -21.17 -2.28
N PHE A 252 19.06 -20.25 -1.57
CA PHE A 252 19.15 -18.84 -1.93
C PHE A 252 20.37 -18.45 -2.77
N GLY A 253 21.23 -19.41 -3.15
CA GLY A 253 22.23 -19.24 -4.21
C GLY A 253 23.22 -18.09 -4.02
N VAL A 254 23.69 -17.87 -2.78
CA VAL A 254 24.74 -16.86 -2.51
C VAL A 254 26.10 -17.58 -2.48
N HIS A 255 26.76 -17.61 -3.63
CA HIS A 255 28.20 -17.83 -3.78
C HIS A 255 28.85 -16.56 -4.34
#